data_AF-A0A7X7WKJ1-F1
#
_entry.id   AF-A0A7X7WKJ1-F1
#
_cell.length_a   1.000
_cell.length_b   1.000
_cell.length_c   1.000
_cell.angle_alpha   90.00
_cell.angle_beta   90.00
_cell.angle_gamma   90.00
#
_symmetry.space_group_name_H-M   'P 1'
#
loop_
_entity.id
_entity.type
_entity.pdbx_description
1 polymer ?
#
loop_
_entity_poly.entity_id
_entity_poly.type
_entity_poly.pdbx_seq_one_letter_code
_entity_poly.pdbx_strand_id
1 'polypeptide(L)' 'MIVCPGLVDMHVHLREPGYEYKETIQSGALAAAVGGFTSI' A
#
# COMPACT_ATOMS: atom_id res chain seq x y z
N MET A 1 6.45 19.94 -11.35
CA MET A 1 5.66 18.75 -10.99
C MET A 1 5.81 17.75 -12.11
N ILE A 2 6.11 16.49 -11.79
CA ILE A 2 6.15 15.40 -12.77
C ILE A 2 4.91 14.57 -12.55
N VAL A 3 4.19 14.27 -13.63
CA VAL A 3 3.06 13.32 -13.60
C VAL A 3 3.60 11.98 -14.08
N CYS A 4 3.54 10.97 -13.21
CA CYS A 4 3.89 9.60 -13.52
C CYS A 4 2.64 8.71 -13.52
N PRO A 5 2.66 7.56 -14.22
CA PRO A 5 1.71 6.49 -13.98
C PRO A 5 1.77 6.03 -12.53
N GLY A 6 0.67 5.42 -12.05
CA GLY A 6 0.66 4.78 -10.73
C GLY A 6 1.72 3.69 -10.63
N LEU A 7 2.47 3.69 -9.53
CA LEU A 7 3.52 2.71 -9.29
C LEU A 7 2.92 1.37 -8.86
N VAL A 8 3.68 0.29 -9.09
CA VAL A 8 3.33 -1.07 -8.67
C VAL A 8 4.36 -1.56 -7.67
N ASP A 9 3.92 -1.89 -6.46
CA ASP A 9 4.71 -2.64 -5.49
C ASP A 9 4.40 -4.12 -5.70
N MET A 10 5.44 -4.95 -5.88
CA MET A 10 5.27 -6.38 -6.06
C MET A 10 5.41 -7.17 -4.77
N HIS A 11 5.78 -6.50 -3.66
CA HIS A 11 6.06 -7.18 -2.41
C HIS A 11 5.79 -6.30 -1.20
N VAL A 12 4.56 -6.42 -0.68
CA VAL A 12 4.15 -5.81 0.58
C VAL A 12 3.65 -6.88 1.56
N HIS A 13 3.64 -6.54 2.85
CA HIS A 13 2.99 -7.35 3.87
C HIS A 13 1.93 -6.53 4.59
N LEU A 14 0.66 -6.70 4.22
CA LEU A 14 -0.46 -5.97 4.82
C LEU A 14 -0.91 -6.48 6.19
N ARG A 15 -0.30 -7.58 6.67
CA ARG A 15 -0.48 -8.15 8.02
C ARG A 15 -1.90 -8.59 8.39
N GLU A 16 -2.86 -8.44 7.50
CA GLU A 16 -4.21 -8.96 7.61
C GLU A 16 -4.42 -10.12 6.60
N PRO A 17 -4.98 -11.27 7.03
CA PRO A 17 -5.47 -11.57 8.38
C PRO A 17 -4.38 -12.04 9.38
N GLY A 18 -4.60 -11.79 10.67
CA GLY A 18 -3.89 -12.38 11.82
C GLY A 18 -2.98 -11.43 12.62
N TYR A 19 -2.51 -10.34 12.03
CA TYR A 19 -1.65 -9.35 12.68
C TYR A 19 -2.15 -7.91 12.44
N GLU A 20 -3.46 -7.69 12.53
CA GLU A 20 -4.17 -6.44 12.22
C GLU A 20 -3.70 -5.26 13.10
N TYR A 21 -3.19 -5.54 14.30
CA TYR A 21 -2.61 -4.51 15.17
C TYR A 21 -1.33 -3.89 14.61
N LYS A 22 -0.65 -4.57 13.66
CA LYS A 22 0.51 -4.04 12.95
C LYS A 22 0.07 -3.23 11.75
N GLU A 23 -0.83 -3.80 10.94
CA GLU A 23 -1.35 -3.17 9.74
C GLU A 23 -2.62 -3.88 9.28
N THR A 24 -3.55 -3.13 8.67
CA THR A 24 -4.73 -3.66 7.99
C THR A 24 -4.64 -3.41 6.48
N ILE A 25 -5.45 -4.10 5.69
CA ILE A 25 -5.57 -3.86 4.24
C ILE A 25 -5.91 -2.38 4.00
N GLN A 26 -6.82 -1.81 4.79
CA GLN A 26 -7.23 -0.42 4.66
C GLN A 26 -6.09 0.55 4.97
N SER A 27 -5.38 0.36 6.08
CA SER A 27 -4.30 1.27 6.47
C SER A 27 -3.11 1.18 5.52
N GLY A 28 -2.74 -0.02 5.07
CA GLY A 28 -1.64 -0.23 4.13
C GLY A 28 -1.94 0.30 2.73
N ALA A 29 -3.18 0.15 2.24
CA ALA A 29 -3.61 0.72 0.97
C ALA A 29 -3.57 2.27 0.98
N LEU A 30 -3.94 2.90 2.10
CA LEU A 30 -3.82 4.36 2.26
C LEU A 30 -2.36 4.81 2.26
N ALA A 31 -1.47 4.09 2.95
CA ALA A 31 -0.04 4.39 2.94
C ALA A 31 0.56 4.26 1.53
N ALA A 32 0.17 3.23 0.77
CA ALA A 32 0.57 3.03 -0.61
C ALA A 32 0.11 4.16 -1.54
N ALA A 33 -1.14 4.62 -1.41
CA ALA A 33 -1.67 5.73 -2.19
C ALA A 33 -0.91 7.04 -1.92
N VAL A 34 -0.55 7.31 -0.66
CA VAL A 34 0.31 8.46 -0.30
C VAL A 34 1.71 8.31 -0.91
N GLY A 35 2.23 7.09 -1.02
CA GLY A 35 3.49 6.76 -1.68
C GLY A 35 3.45 6.79 -3.21
N GLY A 36 2.29 7.01 -3.83
CA GLY A 36 2.12 7.03 -5.29
C GLY A 36 1.94 5.63 -5.92
N PHE A 37 1.70 4.61 -5.11
CA PHE A 37 1.37 3.27 -5.57
C PHE A 37 -0.13 3.11 -5.79
N THR A 38 -0.50 2.44 -6.87
CA THR A 38 -1.90 2.14 -7.21
C THR A 38 -2.21 0.66 -7.19
N SER A 39 -1.17 -0.18 -7.19
CA SER A 39 -1.25 -1.63 -7.03
C SER A 39 -0.11 -2.08 -6.11
N ILE A 40 -0.42 -2.90 -5.11
CA ILE A 40 0.51 -3.41 -4.09
C ILE A 40 0.18 -4.87 -3.76
#